data_AF-A0A9D3SB64-F1
#
_entry.id   AF-A0A9D3SB64-F1
#
_cell.length_a   1.000
_cell.length_b   1.000
_cell.length_c   1.000
_cell.angle_alpha   90.00
_cell.angle_beta   90.00
_cell.angle_gamma   90.00
#
_symmetry.space_group_name_H-M   'P 1'
#
loop_
_entity.id
_entity.type
_entity.pdbx_description
1 polymer ?
#
loop_
_entity_poly.entity_id
_entity_poly.type
_entity_poly.pdbx_seq_one_letter_code
_entity_poly.pdbx_strand_id
1 'polypeptide(L)'
;MEDMIDSLMMQEFVSVWVRDPKIQKEDFWHAHIDYEICIHTNSMCFTKKISCVRRRYSEFVWLRQRLQENALLVELPRLPPRNPFFSLNNAQQITERMKGLQQFLDVILQNPVVLSDSRLHLFLQSQLSVTKMEACASGQTRFSVDQAIQRCGCELRRFHSEDELRGVDKACWDSDCESTSSSGLGQSSEAAMACEEDTLIQDATPIKEALLTCASVSVCGEQEVEP
;
A
#
# COMPACT_ATOMS: atom_id res chain seq x y z
N MET A 1 31.06 -28.58 25.33
CA MET A 1 29.64 -29.04 25.18
C MET A 1 28.74 -27.83 25.21
N GLU A 2 28.99 -26.87 26.11
CA GLU A 2 28.33 -25.56 26.10
C GLU A 2 28.43 -24.84 24.75
N ASP A 3 29.55 -24.95 24.02
CA ASP A 3 29.77 -24.34 22.69
C ASP A 3 28.72 -24.77 21.65
N MET A 4 28.22 -26.01 21.77
CA MET A 4 27.22 -26.58 20.88
C MET A 4 25.82 -26.03 21.19
N ILE A 5 25.57 -25.64 22.45
CA ILE A 5 24.33 -25.03 22.90
C ILE A 5 24.33 -23.55 22.52
N ASP A 6 25.45 -22.84 22.73
CA ASP A 6 25.60 -21.44 22.34
C ASP A 6 25.48 -21.26 20.81
N SER A 7 26.06 -22.17 20.03
CA SER A 7 25.86 -22.22 18.57
C SER A 7 24.41 -22.51 18.14
N LEU A 8 23.59 -23.16 18.97
CA LEU A 8 22.15 -23.34 18.72
C LEU A 8 21.34 -22.10 19.12
N MET A 9 21.77 -21.35 20.15
CA MET A 9 21.18 -20.06 20.53
C MET A 9 21.47 -18.95 19.49
N MET A 10 22.54 -19.10 18.70
CA MET A 10 22.98 -18.16 17.67
C MET A 10 22.31 -18.34 16.29
N GLN A 11 21.44 -19.35 16.09
CA GLN A 11 20.85 -19.57 14.76
C GLN A 11 19.88 -18.44 14.38
N GLU A 12 20.09 -17.84 13.21
CA GLU A 12 19.23 -16.78 12.68
C GLU A 12 17.85 -17.35 12.28
N PHE A 13 16.77 -16.71 12.72
CA PHE A 13 15.39 -17.07 12.42
C PHE A 13 14.56 -15.85 12.04
N VAL A 14 13.59 -16.05 11.15
CA VAL A 14 12.56 -15.07 10.80
C VAL A 14 11.21 -15.78 10.87
N SER A 15 10.41 -15.46 11.89
CA SER A 15 9.06 -16.02 12.08
C SER A 15 8.02 -14.97 11.70
N VAL A 16 7.05 -15.37 10.87
CA VAL A 16 5.96 -14.50 10.41
C VAL A 16 4.59 -15.15 10.68
N TRP A 17 3.60 -14.32 10.99
CA TRP A 17 2.21 -14.73 11.14
C TRP A 17 1.29 -13.74 10.43
N VAL A 18 0.30 -14.24 9.69
CA VAL A 18 -0.79 -13.44 9.13
C VAL A 18 -2.09 -13.88 9.78
N ARG A 19 -2.74 -12.96 10.51
CA ARG A 19 -3.83 -13.28 11.43
C ARG A 19 -4.84 -12.13 11.57
N ASP A 20 -5.81 -12.31 12.46
CA ASP A 20 -6.77 -11.27 12.88
C ASP A 20 -7.37 -10.48 11.70
N PRO A 21 -8.11 -11.15 10.80
CA PRO A 21 -8.76 -10.48 9.67
C PRO A 21 -9.84 -9.52 10.19
N LYS A 22 -9.72 -8.23 9.87
CA LYS A 22 -10.72 -7.22 10.27
C LYS A 22 -11.31 -6.54 9.04
N ILE A 23 -12.61 -6.22 9.14
CA ILE A 23 -13.29 -5.39 8.16
C ILE A 23 -13.03 -3.93 8.54
N GLN A 24 -12.15 -3.27 7.79
CA GLN A 24 -11.97 -1.83 7.87
C GLN A 24 -13.09 -1.13 7.12
N LYS A 25 -13.62 -0.07 7.71
CA LYS A 25 -14.64 0.81 7.12
C LYS A 25 -14.13 2.25 7.20
N GLU A 26 -13.41 2.68 6.17
CA GLU A 26 -13.11 4.10 5.96
C GLU A 26 -14.43 4.83 5.64
N ASP A 27 -15.19 4.30 4.69
CA ASP A 27 -16.53 4.75 4.33
C ASP A 27 -17.49 3.57 4.10
N PHE A 28 -18.80 3.85 4.07
CA PHE A 28 -19.87 2.87 3.83
C PHE A 28 -19.68 2.03 2.54
N TRP A 29 -18.99 2.58 1.52
CA TRP A 29 -18.76 1.94 0.22
C TRP A 29 -17.33 1.41 0.01
N HIS A 30 -16.39 1.74 0.91
CA HIS A 30 -14.97 1.41 0.78
C HIS A 30 -14.49 0.38 1.82
N ALA A 31 -15.45 -0.38 2.36
CA ALA A 31 -15.20 -1.49 3.26
C ALA A 31 -14.26 -2.53 2.62
N HIS A 32 -13.22 -2.91 3.35
CA HIS A 32 -12.24 -3.89 2.90
C HIS A 32 -11.74 -4.74 4.06
N ILE A 33 -11.09 -5.87 3.77
CA ILE A 33 -10.43 -6.69 4.79
C ILE A 33 -8.93 -6.46 4.75
N ASP A 34 -8.38 -6.16 5.92
CA ASP A 34 -6.95 -6.19 6.21
C ASP A 34 -6.63 -7.36 7.15
N TYR A 35 -5.33 -7.67 7.23
CA TYR A 35 -4.78 -8.72 8.07
C TYR A 35 -3.68 -8.13 8.93
N GLU A 36 -3.58 -8.57 10.18
CA GLU A 36 -2.41 -8.32 11.00
C GLU A 36 -1.26 -9.21 10.53
N ILE A 37 -0.16 -8.59 10.11
CA ILE A 37 1.12 -9.27 9.89
C ILE A 37 1.97 -8.98 11.10
N CYS A 38 2.53 -10.02 11.73
CA CYS A 38 3.56 -9.85 12.75
C CYS A 38 4.83 -10.62 12.40
N ILE A 39 5.96 -10.01 12.70
CA ILE A 39 7.32 -10.57 12.57
C ILE A 39 7.91 -10.72 13.97
N HIS A 40 8.58 -11.83 14.21
CA HIS A 40 9.55 -12.00 15.29
C HIS A 40 10.84 -12.59 14.71
N THR A 41 11.97 -11.95 14.96
CA THR A 41 13.25 -12.33 14.35
C THR A 41 14.43 -11.86 15.19
N ASN A 42 15.51 -12.64 15.23
CA ASN A 42 16.82 -12.17 15.68
C ASN A 42 17.67 -11.58 14.52
N SER A 43 17.22 -11.71 13.27
CA SER A 43 17.98 -11.36 12.05
C SER A 43 18.42 -9.92 11.97
N MET A 44 19.61 -9.70 11.39
CA MET A 44 20.15 -8.36 11.13
C MET A 44 19.63 -7.72 9.84
N CYS A 45 18.91 -8.47 8.99
CA CYS A 45 18.20 -7.91 7.84
C CYS A 45 17.04 -6.98 8.23
N PHE A 46 16.58 -7.01 9.49
CA PHE A 46 15.42 -6.26 9.96
C PHE A 46 15.79 -5.20 11.01
N THR A 47 15.33 -3.96 10.80
CA THR A 47 15.51 -2.84 11.73
C THR A 47 14.82 -3.10 13.09
N LYS A 48 13.67 -3.80 13.11
CA LYS A 48 13.01 -4.26 14.34
C LYS A 48 13.03 -5.77 14.47
N LYS A 49 13.30 -6.25 15.68
CA LYS A 49 13.20 -7.67 16.08
C LYS A 49 11.76 -8.16 16.25
N ILE A 50 10.84 -7.26 16.59
CA ILE A 50 9.39 -7.50 16.60
C ILE A 50 8.69 -6.34 15.89
N SER A 51 7.82 -6.65 14.93
CA SER A 51 6.88 -5.69 14.34
C SER A 51 5.51 -6.32 14.18
N CYS A 52 4.47 -5.50 14.28
CA CYS A 52 3.11 -5.84 13.88
C CYS A 52 2.55 -4.66 13.07
N VAL A 53 1.96 -4.95 11.92
CA VAL A 53 1.40 -3.97 10.97
C VAL A 53 0.12 -4.54 10.37
N ARG A 54 -0.78 -3.67 9.89
CA ARG A 54 -1.98 -4.12 9.18
C ARG A 54 -1.88 -3.83 7.70
N ARG A 55 -2.19 -4.84 6.87
CA ARG A 55 -2.10 -4.79 5.40
C ARG A 55 -3.28 -5.47 4.72
N ARG A 56 -3.80 -4.88 3.64
CA ARG A 56 -4.87 -5.44 2.80
C ARG A 56 -4.31 -6.16 1.57
N TYR A 57 -5.08 -7.10 1.02
CA TYR A 57 -4.65 -7.97 -0.10
C TYR A 57 -4.07 -7.20 -1.31
N SER A 58 -4.63 -6.04 -1.65
CA SER A 58 -4.13 -5.22 -2.77
C SER A 58 -2.71 -4.69 -2.56
N GLU A 59 -2.28 -4.47 -1.31
CA GLU A 59 -0.91 -4.05 -1.00
C GLU A 59 0.07 -5.23 -1.16
N PHE A 60 -0.34 -6.46 -0.85
CA PHE A 60 0.46 -7.66 -1.16
C PHE A 60 0.65 -7.83 -2.68
N VAL A 61 -0.37 -7.52 -3.49
CA VAL A 61 -0.25 -7.56 -4.96
C VAL A 61 0.79 -6.54 -5.45
N TRP A 62 0.74 -5.29 -4.94
CA TRP A 62 1.78 -4.29 -5.21
C TRP A 62 3.17 -4.78 -4.77
N LEU A 63 3.29 -5.31 -3.54
CA LEU A 63 4.56 -5.79 -3.00
C LEU A 63 5.16 -6.87 -3.90
N ARG A 64 4.39 -7.91 -4.24
CA ARG A 64 4.87 -8.99 -5.13
C ARG A 64 5.32 -8.44 -6.48
N GLN A 65 4.60 -7.47 -7.04
CA GLN A 65 4.99 -6.85 -8.30
C GLN A 65 6.34 -6.11 -8.18
N ARG A 66 6.49 -5.23 -7.18
CA ARG A 66 7.74 -4.48 -6.95
C ARG A 66 8.94 -5.38 -6.68
N LEU A 67 8.76 -6.42 -5.88
CA LEU A 67 9.80 -7.40 -5.60
C LEU A 67 10.20 -8.17 -6.87
N GLN A 68 9.24 -8.51 -7.74
CA GLN A 68 9.53 -9.24 -8.99
C GLN A 68 10.31 -8.37 -9.98
N GLU A 69 9.99 -7.09 -10.06
CA GLU A 69 10.68 -6.11 -10.91
C GLU A 69 12.14 -5.88 -10.47
N ASN A 70 12.40 -5.91 -9.16
CA ASN A 70 13.76 -5.81 -8.60
C ASN A 70 14.55 -7.14 -8.66
N ALA A 71 13.87 -8.28 -8.53
CA ALA A 71 14.49 -9.62 -8.46
C ALA A 71 14.11 -10.49 -9.67
N LEU A 72 14.43 -10.02 -10.88
CA LEU A 72 14.04 -10.65 -12.16
C LEU A 72 14.43 -12.13 -12.31
N LEU A 73 15.49 -12.58 -11.63
CA LEU A 73 15.97 -13.98 -11.66
C LEU A 73 15.38 -14.85 -10.55
N VAL A 74 14.55 -14.30 -9.66
CA VAL A 74 13.93 -15.02 -8.55
C VAL A 74 12.46 -15.27 -8.88
N GLU A 75 12.05 -16.53 -8.93
CA GLU A 75 10.62 -16.88 -9.03
C GLU A 75 9.91 -16.62 -7.69
N LEU A 76 9.15 -15.52 -7.60
CA LEU A 76 8.41 -15.22 -6.38
C LEU A 76 7.15 -16.10 -6.25
N PRO A 77 6.84 -16.60 -5.04
CA PRO A 77 5.64 -17.39 -4.78
C PRO A 77 4.38 -16.67 -5.26
N ARG A 78 3.39 -17.43 -5.72
CA ARG A 78 2.11 -16.87 -6.15
C ARG A 78 1.29 -16.45 -4.93
N LEU A 79 0.67 -15.28 -5.00
CA LEU A 79 -0.34 -14.90 -4.02
C LEU A 79 -1.59 -15.78 -4.17
N PRO A 80 -2.41 -15.93 -3.11
CA PRO A 80 -3.73 -16.55 -3.25
C PRO A 80 -4.53 -15.81 -4.33
N PRO A 81 -5.28 -16.51 -5.19
CA PRO A 81 -5.85 -15.95 -6.41
C PRO A 81 -6.81 -14.80 -6.11
N ARG A 82 -6.82 -13.79 -7.00
CA ARG A 82 -7.79 -12.69 -6.95
C ARG A 82 -9.16 -13.23 -7.32
N ASN A 83 -9.93 -13.63 -6.32
CA ASN A 83 -11.33 -14.00 -6.48
C ASN A 83 -12.19 -12.75 -6.78
N PRO A 84 -12.83 -12.62 -7.96
CA PRO A 84 -13.72 -11.50 -8.28
C PRO A 84 -15.03 -11.53 -7.47
N PHE A 85 -15.43 -12.70 -6.97
CA PHE A 85 -16.61 -12.92 -6.12
C PHE A 85 -16.21 -13.11 -4.64
N PHE A 86 -15.19 -12.39 -4.18
CA PHE A 86 -14.75 -12.45 -2.79
C PHE A 86 -15.77 -11.76 -1.87
N SER A 87 -16.35 -12.52 -0.93
CA SER A 87 -17.31 -11.99 0.04
C SER A 87 -16.65 -11.68 1.37
N LEU A 88 -16.84 -10.46 1.87
CA LEU A 88 -16.34 -10.03 3.19
C LEU A 88 -16.99 -10.79 4.37
N ASN A 89 -18.07 -11.54 4.11
CA ASN A 89 -18.79 -12.33 5.11
C ASN A 89 -18.47 -13.83 5.03
N ASN A 90 -17.66 -14.26 4.05
CA ASN A 90 -17.32 -15.68 3.87
C ASN A 90 -16.03 -16.03 4.64
N ALA A 91 -16.20 -16.55 5.86
CA ALA A 91 -15.09 -16.93 6.74
C ALA A 91 -14.11 -17.93 6.11
N GLN A 92 -14.57 -18.84 5.24
CA GLN A 92 -13.70 -19.78 4.53
C GLN A 92 -12.78 -19.05 3.54
N GLN A 93 -13.35 -18.21 2.65
CA GLN A 93 -12.56 -17.43 1.69
C GLN A 93 -11.55 -16.50 2.38
N ILE A 94 -11.95 -15.86 3.50
CA ILE A 94 -11.07 -15.01 4.31
C ILE A 94 -9.90 -15.82 4.88
N THR A 95 -10.18 -17.02 5.41
CA THR A 95 -9.17 -17.92 6.01
C THR A 95 -8.22 -18.52 4.96
N GLU A 96 -8.74 -18.94 3.81
CA GLU A 96 -7.94 -19.44 2.69
C GLU A 96 -6.98 -18.35 2.16
N ARG A 97 -7.49 -17.12 1.99
CA ARG A 97 -6.65 -15.98 1.64
C ARG A 97 -5.60 -15.71 2.71
N MET A 98 -5.97 -15.70 3.99
CA MET A 98 -5.04 -15.48 5.11
C MET A 98 -3.89 -16.50 5.11
N LYS A 99 -4.20 -17.79 4.93
CA LYS A 99 -3.20 -18.87 4.82
C LYS A 99 -2.28 -18.68 3.62
N GLY A 100 -2.83 -18.35 2.45
CA GLY A 100 -2.03 -18.09 1.25
C GLY A 100 -1.13 -16.84 1.37
N LEU A 101 -1.59 -15.81 2.10
CA LEU A 101 -0.77 -14.63 2.43
C LEU A 101 0.37 -14.97 3.39
N GLN A 102 0.14 -15.84 4.38
CA GLN A 102 1.21 -16.32 5.25
C GLN A 102 2.22 -17.16 4.48
N GLN A 103 1.79 -18.15 3.69
CA GLN A 103 2.67 -18.97 2.86
C GLN A 103 3.52 -18.15 1.87
N PHE A 104 2.94 -17.07 1.32
CA PHE A 104 3.69 -16.11 0.50
C PHE A 104 4.82 -15.45 1.30
N LEU A 105 4.55 -14.98 2.52
CA LEU A 105 5.57 -14.38 3.40
C LEU A 105 6.62 -15.40 3.86
N ASP A 106 6.19 -16.58 4.32
CA ASP A 106 7.07 -17.67 4.77
C ASP A 106 8.15 -18.01 3.72
N VAL A 107 7.80 -17.98 2.44
CA VAL A 107 8.72 -18.28 1.33
C VAL A 107 9.60 -17.08 0.96
N ILE A 108 9.06 -15.86 0.83
CA ILE A 108 9.91 -14.71 0.43
C ILE A 108 10.93 -14.32 1.51
N LEU A 109 10.61 -14.53 2.79
CA LEU A 109 11.49 -14.20 3.91
C LEU A 109 12.68 -15.17 4.06
N GLN A 110 12.71 -16.27 3.30
CA GLN A 110 13.86 -17.17 3.20
C GLN A 110 14.86 -16.74 2.11
N ASN A 111 14.55 -15.73 1.30
CA ASN A 111 15.38 -15.32 0.16
C ASN A 111 16.19 -14.04 0.46
N PRO A 112 17.53 -14.09 0.59
CA PRO A 112 18.35 -12.93 0.90
C PRO A 112 18.28 -11.79 -0.11
N VAL A 113 18.05 -12.09 -1.40
CA VAL A 113 17.89 -11.05 -2.44
C VAL A 113 16.60 -10.26 -2.18
N VAL A 114 15.53 -10.95 -1.81
CA VAL A 114 14.24 -10.31 -1.48
C VAL A 114 14.32 -9.55 -0.15
N LEU A 115 15.05 -10.07 0.84
CA LEU A 115 15.34 -9.38 2.10
C LEU A 115 16.18 -8.10 1.93
N SER A 116 16.84 -7.89 0.78
CA SER A 116 17.57 -6.65 0.51
C SER A 116 16.68 -5.48 0.05
N ASP A 117 15.42 -5.73 -0.29
CA ASP A 117 14.51 -4.70 -0.80
C ASP A 117 13.89 -3.87 0.35
N SER A 118 14.12 -2.56 0.34
CA SER A 118 13.57 -1.64 1.34
C SER A 118 12.05 -1.59 1.36
N ARG A 119 11.38 -1.85 0.23
CA ARG A 119 9.90 -1.87 0.13
C ARG A 119 9.30 -2.99 0.98
N LEU A 120 9.99 -4.13 1.10
CA LEU A 120 9.60 -5.24 1.98
C LEU A 120 9.63 -4.82 3.45
N HIS A 121 10.71 -4.17 3.88
CA HIS A 121 10.87 -3.71 5.26
C HIS A 121 9.88 -2.60 5.62
N LEU A 122 9.63 -1.66 4.71
CA LEU A 122 8.58 -0.67 4.87
C LEU A 122 7.20 -1.32 4.97
N PHE A 123 6.91 -2.35 4.16
CA PHE A 123 5.64 -3.08 4.20
C PHE A 123 5.42 -3.83 5.52
N LEU A 124 6.47 -4.47 6.07
CA LEU A 124 6.40 -5.31 7.27
C LEU A 124 6.64 -4.59 8.60
N GLN A 125 7.31 -3.43 8.59
CA GLN A 125 7.78 -2.76 9.81
C GLN A 125 7.34 -1.28 9.96
N SER A 126 6.63 -0.73 8.96
CA SER A 126 6.01 0.59 8.99
C SER A 126 4.52 0.55 8.64
N GLN A 127 3.76 1.59 9.00
CA GLN A 127 2.36 1.76 8.63
C GLN A 127 2.17 2.73 7.44
N LEU A 128 3.23 2.95 6.63
CA LEU A 128 3.15 3.80 5.44
C LEU A 128 2.22 3.19 4.37
N SER A 129 1.44 4.04 3.69
CA SER A 129 0.68 3.65 2.50
C SER A 129 1.60 3.31 1.32
N VAL A 130 1.10 2.53 0.35
CA VAL A 130 1.85 2.12 -0.86
C VAL A 130 2.58 3.28 -1.53
N THR A 131 1.91 4.41 -1.77
CA THR A 131 2.53 5.59 -2.38
C THR A 131 3.68 6.17 -1.54
N LYS A 132 3.52 6.23 -0.21
CA LYS A 132 4.55 6.71 0.72
C LYS A 132 5.72 5.70 0.83
N MET A 133 5.48 4.41 0.68
CA MET A 133 6.53 3.38 0.62
C MET A 133 7.35 3.48 -0.67
N GLU A 134 6.69 3.65 -1.82
CA GLU A 134 7.36 3.81 -3.11
C GLU A 134 8.25 5.06 -3.16
N ALA A 135 7.71 6.20 -2.70
CA ALA A 135 8.46 7.45 -2.59
C ALA A 135 9.65 7.32 -1.63
N CYS A 136 9.50 6.59 -0.52
CA CYS A 136 10.58 6.40 0.46
C CYS A 136 11.69 5.50 -0.08
N ALA A 137 11.34 4.37 -0.71
CA ALA A 137 12.30 3.49 -1.38
C ALA A 137 13.03 4.18 -2.54
N SER A 138 12.38 5.15 -3.20
CA SER A 138 12.95 5.95 -4.29
C SER A 138 13.71 7.21 -3.83
N GLY A 139 13.87 7.44 -2.52
CA GLY A 139 14.57 8.60 -1.98
C GLY A 139 13.83 9.95 -2.13
N GLN A 140 12.53 9.92 -2.42
CA GLN A 140 11.69 11.10 -2.65
C GLN A 140 11.02 11.65 -1.36
N THR A 141 11.21 10.99 -0.22
CA THR A 141 10.69 11.44 1.09
C THR A 141 11.72 12.22 1.90
N ARG A 142 11.24 13.14 2.77
CA ARG A 142 12.09 13.86 3.75
C ARG A 142 12.63 13.00 4.91
N PHE A 143 12.33 11.70 4.91
CA PHE A 143 12.75 10.74 5.93
C PHE A 143 13.30 9.48 5.26
N SER A 144 14.22 8.78 5.94
CA SER A 144 14.78 7.50 5.48
C SER A 144 13.89 6.31 5.84
N VAL A 145 14.21 5.15 5.26
CA VAL A 145 13.58 3.86 5.56
C VAL A 145 13.61 3.55 7.06
N ASP A 146 14.79 3.66 7.70
CA ASP A 146 14.93 3.44 9.14
C ASP A 146 14.12 4.43 9.98
N GLN A 147 14.06 5.70 9.58
CA GLN A 147 13.24 6.69 10.29
C GLN A 147 11.74 6.36 10.17
N ALA A 148 11.27 5.92 9.01
CA ALA A 148 9.89 5.46 8.82
C ALA A 148 9.56 4.23 9.68
N ILE A 149 10.49 3.28 9.76
CA ILE A 149 10.34 2.08 10.57
C ILE A 149 10.36 2.46 12.06
N GLN A 150 11.37 3.19 12.55
CA GLN A 150 11.51 3.57 13.96
C GLN A 150 10.30 4.36 14.49
N ARG A 151 9.75 5.29 13.70
CA ARG A 151 8.56 6.09 14.06
C ARG A 151 7.27 5.26 14.16
N CYS A 152 7.20 4.11 13.49
CA CYS A 152 6.06 3.21 13.58
C CYS A 152 6.06 2.47 14.93
N GLY A 153 5.48 3.06 15.96
CA GLY A 153 5.36 2.44 17.27
C GLY A 153 4.64 1.10 17.19
N CYS A 154 5.31 0.01 17.59
CA CYS A 154 4.60 -1.17 18.06
C CYS A 154 4.00 -0.81 19.42
N GLU A 155 2.69 -1.03 19.61
CA GLU A 155 1.96 -0.59 20.81
C GLU A 155 2.49 -1.20 22.14
N LEU A 156 3.38 -2.19 22.04
CA LEU A 156 4.09 -2.82 23.15
C LEU A 156 5.06 -1.88 23.90
N ARG A 157 5.46 -0.72 23.32
CA ARG A 157 6.34 0.25 24.01
C ARG A 157 5.63 1.17 25.03
N ARG A 158 4.52 0.74 25.64
CA ARG A 158 3.89 1.47 26.77
C ARG A 158 4.61 1.32 28.13
N PHE A 159 5.77 0.65 28.17
CA PHE A 159 6.61 0.57 29.36
C PHE A 159 8.06 0.99 29.06
N HIS A 160 8.35 2.29 29.18
CA HIS A 160 9.49 2.75 29.98
C HIS A 160 9.46 4.27 30.25
N SER A 161 9.58 4.62 31.54
CA SER A 161 10.00 5.91 32.15
C SER A 161 9.45 7.24 31.65
N GLU A 162 8.75 7.93 32.56
CA GLU A 162 8.22 9.29 32.47
C GLU A 162 9.33 10.36 32.55
N ASP A 163 10.12 10.59 31.49
CA ASP A 163 11.14 11.66 31.53
C ASP A 163 11.51 12.33 30.19
N GLU A 164 10.59 12.36 29.21
CA GLU A 164 10.70 13.23 28.02
C GLU A 164 9.38 13.95 27.69
N LEU A 165 8.97 14.90 28.55
CA LEU A 165 7.99 15.92 28.17
C LEU A 165 8.65 17.05 27.36
N ARG A 166 8.68 16.92 26.02
CA ARG A 166 8.68 18.09 25.11
C ARG A 166 8.38 17.70 23.65
N GLY A 167 7.26 18.21 23.12
CA GLY A 167 6.95 18.16 21.69
C GLY A 167 6.01 17.04 21.25
N VAL A 168 4.81 16.96 21.84
CA VAL A 168 3.71 16.18 21.24
C VAL A 168 3.11 16.96 20.07
N ASP A 169 3.85 17.06 18.97
CA ASP A 169 3.26 17.35 17.67
C ASP A 169 2.65 16.06 17.15
N LYS A 170 1.34 15.93 17.39
CA LYS A 170 0.45 14.96 16.78
C LYS A 170 0.47 15.20 15.26
N ALA A 171 1.45 14.62 14.57
CA ALA A 171 1.65 14.74 13.14
C ALA A 171 0.56 13.97 12.37
N CYS A 172 -0.62 14.57 12.34
CA CYS A 172 -1.72 14.22 11.44
C CYS A 172 -1.30 14.61 10.03
N TRP A 173 -0.68 13.67 9.30
CA TRP A 173 -0.24 13.88 7.92
C TRP A 173 -1.40 13.77 6.93
N ASP A 174 -2.30 14.76 6.99
CA ASP A 174 -3.21 15.15 5.92
C ASP A 174 -3.33 16.68 5.94
N SER A 175 -2.54 17.35 5.09
CA SER A 175 -2.67 18.77 4.80
C SER A 175 -1.91 19.08 3.51
N ASP A 176 -2.58 18.90 2.38
CA ASP A 176 -2.13 19.44 1.10
C ASP A 176 -2.42 20.94 1.08
N CYS A 177 -1.43 21.75 1.46
CA CYS A 177 -1.51 23.20 1.39
C CYS A 177 -0.87 23.72 0.09
N GLU A 178 -1.66 23.81 -0.97
CA GLU A 178 -1.30 24.63 -2.13
C GLU A 178 -1.22 26.11 -1.70
N SER A 179 -0.13 26.79 -2.03
CA SER A 179 0.02 28.23 -1.82
C SER A 179 0.96 28.83 -2.86
N THR A 180 0.39 29.21 -4.00
CA THR A 180 1.05 30.10 -4.96
C THR A 180 1.30 31.46 -4.32
N SER A 181 2.57 31.83 -4.19
CA SER A 181 2.99 33.09 -3.60
C SER A 181 2.87 34.24 -4.59
N SER A 182 2.16 35.31 -4.23
CA SER A 182 2.28 36.63 -4.85
C SER A 182 1.82 37.71 -3.86
N SER A 183 2.74 38.57 -3.44
CA SER A 183 2.47 39.73 -2.59
C SER A 183 2.25 40.97 -3.45
N GLY A 184 1.24 41.79 -3.15
CA GLY A 184 0.98 43.05 -3.87
C GLY A 184 1.63 44.28 -3.23
N LEU A 185 1.40 45.46 -3.83
CA LEU A 185 1.09 46.78 -3.21
C LEU A 185 0.87 47.86 -4.32
N GLY A 186 0.13 48.95 -4.01
CA GLY A 186 -0.24 50.04 -4.95
C GLY A 186 0.86 51.10 -5.21
N GLN A 187 0.62 52.27 -5.84
CA GLN A 187 -0.61 53.08 -5.98
C GLN A 187 -0.58 54.09 -7.19
N SER A 188 -1.77 54.60 -7.57
CA SER A 188 -2.11 55.98 -8.01
C SER A 188 -2.03 56.54 -9.46
N SER A 189 -3.07 57.37 -9.74
CA SER A 189 -3.28 58.49 -10.69
C SER A 189 -3.42 58.28 -12.23
N GLU A 190 -4.66 58.53 -12.69
CA GLU A 190 -5.16 59.19 -13.92
C GLU A 190 -4.34 59.28 -15.23
N ALA A 191 -4.93 58.78 -16.32
CA ALA A 191 -5.41 59.61 -17.46
C ALA A 191 -6.30 58.77 -18.42
N ALA A 192 -7.16 59.43 -19.20
CA ALA A 192 -8.23 58.79 -19.99
C ALA A 192 -7.87 58.49 -21.46
N MET A 193 -8.54 57.48 -22.05
CA MET A 193 -9.14 57.54 -23.40
C MET A 193 -10.10 56.36 -23.60
N ALA A 194 -11.15 56.56 -24.40
CA ALA A 194 -12.24 55.61 -24.61
C ALA A 194 -12.19 54.92 -25.98
N CYS A 195 -12.87 53.77 -26.10
CA CYS A 195 -13.61 53.22 -27.26
C CYS A 195 -14.45 52.05 -26.70
N GLU A 196 -15.77 52.18 -26.59
CA GLU A 196 -16.76 51.61 -27.54
C GLU A 196 -16.67 50.07 -27.57
N GLU A 197 -17.44 49.34 -26.77
CA GLU A 197 -18.87 49.03 -26.96
C GLU A 197 -19.17 48.30 -28.28
N ASP A 198 -19.40 46.99 -28.20
CA ASP A 198 -20.53 46.39 -28.93
C ASP A 198 -21.03 45.09 -28.25
N THR A 199 -22.14 44.56 -28.76
CA THR A 199 -23.07 43.63 -28.09
C THR A 199 -23.46 42.45 -29.03
N LEU A 200 -24.35 41.49 -28.74
CA LEU A 200 -25.29 41.20 -27.63
C LEU A 200 -25.59 39.67 -27.65
N ILE A 201 -26.25 39.11 -26.61
CA ILE A 201 -26.93 37.78 -26.59
C ILE A 201 -25.97 36.55 -26.58
N GLN A 202 -25.89 35.69 -25.55
CA GLN A 202 -26.85 34.83 -24.80
C GLN A 202 -27.22 33.46 -25.43
N ASP A 203 -26.89 32.41 -24.67
CA ASP A 203 -27.60 31.13 -24.44
C ASP A 203 -28.23 30.31 -25.58
N ALA A 204 -27.80 29.03 -25.68
CA ALA A 204 -28.71 27.87 -25.57
C ALA A 204 -27.96 26.50 -25.52
N THR A 205 -27.92 25.91 -24.32
CA THR A 205 -28.16 24.49 -23.92
C THR A 205 -27.77 23.24 -24.79
N PRO A 206 -27.56 22.06 -24.14
CA PRO A 206 -26.96 20.88 -24.77
C PRO A 206 -27.97 19.84 -25.30
N ILE A 207 -27.53 18.97 -26.20
CA ILE A 207 -28.31 17.83 -26.73
C ILE A 207 -27.68 16.49 -26.31
N LYS A 208 -28.53 15.54 -25.91
CA LYS A 208 -28.20 14.16 -25.52
C LYS A 208 -28.43 13.17 -26.67
N GLU A 209 -27.91 11.97 -26.45
CA GLU A 209 -28.30 10.67 -27.05
C GLU A 209 -27.85 10.34 -28.48
N ALA A 210 -27.20 9.18 -28.58
CA ALA A 210 -27.34 8.25 -29.69
C ALA A 210 -27.20 6.81 -29.16
N LEU A 211 -28.34 6.16 -28.94
CA LEU A 211 -28.46 4.70 -28.85
C LEU A 211 -28.95 4.21 -30.22
N LEU A 212 -28.27 3.24 -30.86
CA LEU A 212 -28.84 1.96 -31.34
C LEU A 212 -27.94 1.20 -32.34
N THR A 213 -27.95 -0.14 -32.17
CA THR A 213 -27.90 -1.20 -33.21
C THR A 213 -26.73 -1.30 -34.20
N CYS A 214 -26.00 -2.42 -34.10
CA CYS A 214 -25.87 -3.37 -35.22
C CYS A 214 -26.00 -4.79 -34.66
N ALA A 215 -26.69 -5.68 -35.37
CA ALA A 215 -26.95 -7.05 -34.95
C ALA A 215 -26.82 -8.02 -36.14
N SER A 216 -26.30 -9.22 -35.87
CA SER A 216 -26.31 -10.42 -36.73
C SER A 216 -25.46 -10.29 -38.03
N VAL A 217 -24.97 -11.34 -38.71
CA VAL A 217 -25.18 -12.81 -38.69
C VAL A 217 -23.84 -13.51 -39.02
N SER A 218 -23.52 -14.66 -38.43
CA SER A 218 -23.06 -15.85 -39.18
C SER A 218 -23.06 -17.13 -38.33
N VAL A 219 -23.75 -18.15 -38.82
CA VAL A 219 -23.78 -19.54 -38.34
C VAL A 219 -23.39 -20.44 -39.51
N CYS A 220 -22.56 -21.45 -39.25
CA CYS A 220 -22.34 -22.72 -39.99
C CYS A 220 -20.98 -23.30 -39.52
N GLY A 221 -20.81 -24.61 -39.28
CA GLY A 221 -21.74 -25.73 -39.35
C GLY A 221 -21.13 -26.98 -38.67
N GLU A 222 -21.90 -28.05 -38.57
CA GLU A 222 -21.57 -29.30 -37.87
C GLU A 222 -20.62 -30.22 -38.67
N GLN A 223 -19.91 -31.13 -38.00
CA GLN A 223 -19.97 -32.56 -38.31
C GLN A 223 -19.32 -33.47 -37.24
N GLU A 224 -19.96 -34.62 -37.02
CA GLU A 224 -19.53 -35.72 -36.14
C GLU A 224 -18.47 -36.62 -36.81
N VAL A 225 -17.84 -37.51 -36.03
CA VAL A 225 -17.88 -39.00 -36.18
C VAL A 225 -16.73 -39.63 -35.36
N GLU A 226 -17.09 -40.50 -34.40
CA GLU A 226 -16.16 -41.45 -33.75
C GLU A 226 -15.94 -42.72 -34.62
N PRO A 227 -14.88 -43.48 -34.32
CA PRO A 227 -15.07 -44.91 -34.03
C PRO A 227 -14.44 -45.39 -32.71
#